data_AF-A0A1G4XW27-F1
#
_entry.id   AF-A0A1G4XW27-F1
#
_cell.length_a   1.000
_cell.length_b   1.000
_cell.length_c   1.000
_cell.angle_alpha   90.00
_cell.angle_beta   90.00
_cell.angle_gamma   90.00
#
_symmetry.space_group_name_H-M   'P 1'
#
loop_
_entity.id
_entity.type
_entity.pdbx_description
1 polymer ?
#
loop_
_entity_poly.entity_id
_entity_poly.type
_entity_poly.pdbx_seq_one_letter_code
_entity_poly.pdbx_strand_id
1 'polypeptide(L)'
;MLLHLRITVPGDRADEVHALLDEHVGVTHLVHLRGVVTRPQGDLVMCDVARESVDHLVDELQRHGVDRDGGIAIESVDTSLSHASEQAEQAAPGDGADAVVWDQVVATADEESRLTLTFCAFLTIATLLAALAIVTDSAVLLIGGMVMGPEFSPLAGIALGVVHRHRGIIRHSLRSLAVGFAVATVLTVGFALLLRWWGWADVGDLLAERPATGFITRPDRWSFPVAFIAGVAGMLALTSSKSASLVGVFISVTTVPAVAAFSLGVAFGDWADSARSVLQLGINVAGILLAAVLTLLVLKAVWRRAPRTLPRRLTDAPR
;
A
#
# COMPACT_ATOMS: atom_id res chain seq x y z
N MET A 1 8.31 8.50 -16.20
CA MET A 1 7.22 7.48 -16.32
C MET A 1 5.94 8.19 -16.72
N LEU A 2 5.22 7.64 -17.70
CA LEU A 2 3.91 8.15 -18.11
C LEU A 2 2.77 7.37 -17.47
N LEU A 3 1.65 8.06 -17.26
CA LEU A 3 0.35 7.47 -16.98
C LEU A 3 -0.60 7.75 -18.13
N HIS A 4 -1.41 6.77 -18.49
CA HIS A 4 -2.49 6.91 -19.45
C HIS A 4 -3.76 7.34 -18.73
N LEU A 5 -4.35 8.45 -19.17
CA LEU A 5 -5.63 8.96 -18.67
C LEU A 5 -6.71 8.67 -19.69
N ARG A 6 -7.77 8.01 -19.23
CA ARG A 6 -9.00 7.82 -20.00
C ARG A 6 -10.13 8.56 -19.29
N ILE A 7 -10.61 9.62 -19.93
CA ILE A 7 -11.51 10.60 -19.33
C ILE A 7 -12.84 10.58 -20.11
N THR A 8 -13.92 10.23 -19.42
CA THR A 8 -15.28 10.34 -19.96
C THR A 8 -15.90 11.64 -19.46
N VAL A 9 -16.31 12.54 -20.35
CA VAL A 9 -16.77 13.89 -20.00
C VAL A 9 -18.13 14.17 -20.64
N PRO A 10 -19.09 14.75 -19.91
CA PRO A 10 -20.33 15.28 -20.50
C PRO A 10 -20.05 16.31 -21.62
N GLY A 11 -20.87 16.28 -22.67
CA GLY A 11 -20.62 17.10 -23.87
C GLY A 11 -20.64 18.62 -23.65
N ASP A 12 -21.27 19.11 -22.57
CA ASP A 12 -21.32 20.54 -22.21
C ASP A 12 -19.97 21.12 -21.77
N ARG A 13 -19.04 20.28 -21.33
CA ARG A 13 -17.73 20.69 -20.78
C ARG A 13 -16.53 19.97 -21.41
N ALA A 14 -16.76 19.17 -22.45
CA ALA A 14 -15.71 18.41 -23.13
C ALA A 14 -14.66 19.30 -23.81
N ASP A 15 -15.08 20.41 -24.42
CA ASP A 15 -14.16 21.37 -25.07
C ASP A 15 -13.27 22.09 -24.04
N GLU A 16 -13.81 22.43 -22.86
CA GLU A 16 -13.04 23.03 -21.76
C GLU A 16 -12.00 22.05 -21.21
N VAL A 17 -12.39 20.79 -21.00
CA VAL A 17 -11.48 19.73 -20.54
C VAL A 17 -10.39 19.45 -21.58
N HIS A 18 -10.72 19.45 -22.87
CA HIS A 18 -9.73 19.29 -23.93
C HIS A 18 -8.70 20.44 -23.93
N ALA A 19 -9.16 21.69 -23.86
CA ALA A 19 -8.29 22.85 -23.82
C ALA A 19 -7.35 22.83 -22.59
N LEU A 20 -7.88 22.45 -21.43
CA LEU A 20 -7.09 22.27 -20.21
C LEU A 20 -5.94 21.26 -20.41
N LEU A 21 -6.22 20.14 -21.07
CA LEU A 21 -5.23 19.08 -21.32
C LEU A 21 -4.20 19.49 -22.36
N ASP A 22 -4.62 20.17 -23.43
CA ASP A 22 -3.75 20.65 -24.51
C ASP A 22 -2.73 21.70 -24.02
N GLU A 23 -3.13 22.54 -23.07
CA GLU A 23 -2.26 23.55 -22.47
C GLU A 23 -1.29 22.98 -21.41
N HIS A 24 -1.50 21.74 -20.96
CA HIS A 24 -0.75 21.18 -19.84
C HIS A 24 0.58 20.55 -20.28
N VAL A 25 1.71 21.05 -19.74
CA VAL A 25 3.07 20.68 -20.19
C VAL A 25 3.41 19.19 -20.08
N GLY A 26 2.92 18.53 -19.02
CA GLY A 26 3.15 17.10 -18.83
C GLY A 26 2.31 16.20 -19.75
N VAL A 27 1.41 16.73 -20.58
CA VAL A 27 0.49 15.95 -21.40
C VAL A 27 1.07 15.71 -22.80
N THR A 28 0.87 14.50 -23.33
CA THR A 28 1.19 14.09 -24.69
C THR A 28 0.14 13.11 -25.21
N HIS A 29 0.18 12.82 -26.52
CA HIS A 29 -0.73 11.89 -27.18
C HIS A 29 -2.22 12.16 -26.89
N LEU A 30 -2.62 13.44 -26.86
CA LEU A 30 -4.00 13.85 -26.61
C LEU A 30 -4.92 13.43 -27.76
N VAL A 31 -6.05 12.80 -27.41
CA VAL A 31 -7.08 12.31 -28.33
C VAL A 31 -8.45 12.76 -27.82
N HIS A 32 -9.27 13.32 -28.70
CA HIS A 32 -10.66 13.71 -28.41
C HIS A 32 -11.63 13.02 -29.38
N LEU A 33 -12.49 12.16 -28.83
CA LEU A 33 -13.54 11.46 -29.57
C LEU A 33 -14.91 11.98 -29.10
N ARG A 34 -15.59 12.71 -29.98
CA ARG A 34 -16.85 13.38 -29.67
C ARG A 34 -18.04 12.43 -29.77
N GLY A 35 -18.91 12.43 -28.76
CA GLY A 35 -20.19 11.70 -28.75
C GLY A 35 -20.08 10.18 -28.75
N VAL A 36 -18.90 9.61 -28.47
CA VAL A 36 -18.67 8.16 -28.51
C VAL A 36 -19.05 7.45 -27.21
N VAL A 37 -19.14 8.18 -26.09
CA VAL A 37 -19.49 7.60 -24.79
C VAL A 37 -21.00 7.57 -24.69
N THR A 38 -21.55 6.36 -24.48
CA THR A 38 -23.00 6.16 -24.43
C THR A 38 -23.56 6.21 -23.01
N ARG A 39 -22.76 5.85 -22.00
CA ARG A 39 -23.14 5.86 -20.57
C ARG A 39 -21.94 6.18 -19.68
N PRO A 40 -21.93 7.33 -19.00
CA PRO A 40 -22.82 8.49 -19.23
C PRO A 40 -22.67 9.03 -20.66
N GLN A 41 -23.69 9.68 -21.22
CA GLN A 41 -23.63 10.21 -22.59
C GLN A 41 -22.62 11.37 -22.67
N GLY A 42 -21.67 11.31 -23.60
CA GLY A 42 -20.66 12.36 -23.75
C GLY A 42 -19.47 11.99 -24.64
N ASP A 43 -18.35 12.64 -24.35
CA ASP A 43 -17.11 12.56 -25.10
C ASP A 43 -16.07 11.71 -24.37
N LEU A 44 -15.17 11.11 -25.15
CA LEU A 44 -14.00 10.40 -24.62
C LEU A 44 -12.75 11.23 -24.94
N VAL A 45 -12.05 11.64 -23.90
CA VAL A 45 -10.74 12.29 -24.02
C VAL A 45 -9.69 11.34 -23.44
N MET A 46 -8.60 11.12 -24.17
CA MET A 46 -7.50 10.27 -23.73
C MET A 46 -6.19 11.00 -23.89
N CYS A 47 -5.24 10.79 -22.99
CA CYS A 47 -3.90 11.32 -23.13
C CYS A 47 -2.91 10.52 -22.29
N ASP A 48 -1.62 10.64 -22.62
CA ASP A 48 -0.56 10.22 -21.72
C ASP A 48 -0.02 11.44 -20.98
N VAL A 49 0.36 11.27 -19.72
CA VAL A 49 0.82 12.37 -18.89
C VAL A 49 2.00 11.94 -18.02
N ALA A 50 2.99 12.82 -17.89
CA ALA A 50 4.11 12.65 -16.97
C ALA A 50 3.57 12.50 -15.53
N ARG A 51 4.01 11.45 -14.82
CA ARG A 51 3.49 11.06 -13.51
C ARG A 51 3.50 12.21 -12.49
N GLU A 52 4.50 13.06 -12.56
CA GLU A 52 4.74 14.26 -11.76
C GLU A 52 3.65 15.32 -11.94
N SER A 53 2.97 15.32 -13.09
CA SER A 53 1.91 16.28 -13.46
C SER A 53 0.49 15.77 -13.21
N VAL A 54 0.31 14.47 -12.96
CA VAL A 54 -1.03 13.84 -12.89
C VAL A 54 -1.86 14.37 -11.74
N ASP A 55 -1.28 14.49 -10.54
CA ASP A 55 -2.04 14.88 -9.33
C ASP A 55 -2.72 16.25 -9.51
N HIS A 56 -1.98 17.21 -10.09
CA HIS A 56 -2.51 18.53 -10.42
C HIS A 56 -3.63 18.47 -11.47
N LEU A 57 -3.41 17.70 -12.52
CA LEU A 57 -4.38 17.55 -13.61
C LEU A 57 -5.68 16.89 -13.12
N VAL A 58 -5.57 15.86 -12.28
CA VAL A 58 -6.74 15.19 -11.68
C VAL A 58 -7.50 16.16 -10.76
N ASP A 59 -6.80 16.95 -9.94
CA ASP A 59 -7.41 18.01 -9.13
C ASP A 59 -8.19 19.04 -9.99
N GLU A 60 -7.71 19.35 -11.19
CA GLU A 60 -8.40 20.24 -12.14
C GLU A 60 -9.61 19.58 -12.78
N LEU A 61 -9.50 18.32 -13.20
CA LEU A 61 -10.62 17.56 -13.75
C LEU A 61 -11.74 17.38 -12.72
N GLN A 62 -11.40 17.10 -11.46
CA GLN A 62 -12.36 17.02 -10.35
C GLN A 62 -13.04 18.37 -10.08
N ARG A 63 -12.32 19.50 -10.22
CA ARG A 63 -12.91 20.84 -10.11
C ARG A 63 -13.96 21.13 -11.20
N HIS A 64 -13.81 20.52 -12.38
CA HIS A 64 -14.80 20.57 -13.47
C HIS A 64 -15.91 19.52 -13.33
N GLY A 65 -15.92 18.76 -12.22
CA GLY A 65 -16.94 17.74 -11.92
C GLY A 65 -16.86 16.49 -12.78
N VAL A 66 -15.72 16.23 -13.42
CA VAL A 66 -15.53 15.06 -14.29
C VAL A 66 -15.66 13.74 -13.51
N ASP A 67 -15.25 13.71 -12.24
CA ASP A 67 -15.40 12.56 -11.34
C ASP A 67 -16.87 12.23 -11.00
N ARG A 68 -17.77 13.22 -11.10
CA ARG A 68 -19.18 13.09 -10.70
C ARG A 68 -20.10 12.78 -11.86
N ASP A 69 -19.94 13.52 -12.96
CA ASP A 69 -20.83 13.47 -14.11
C ASP A 69 -20.25 12.60 -15.25
N GLY A 70 -19.00 12.17 -15.11
CA GLY A 70 -18.22 11.45 -16.10
C GLY A 70 -17.40 10.32 -15.48
N GLY A 71 -16.10 10.31 -15.73
CA GLY A 71 -15.18 9.35 -15.15
C GLY A 71 -13.73 9.63 -15.53
N ILE A 72 -12.81 9.29 -14.64
CA ILE A 72 -11.36 9.39 -14.83
C ILE A 72 -10.78 8.02 -14.52
N ALA A 73 -10.14 7.39 -15.48
CA ALA A 73 -9.33 6.20 -15.28
C ALA A 73 -7.87 6.54 -15.53
N ILE A 74 -6.99 6.02 -14.67
CA ILE A 74 -5.55 6.27 -14.68
C ILE A 74 -4.86 4.91 -14.74
N GLU A 75 -4.02 4.70 -15.75
CA GLU A 75 -3.29 3.46 -15.97
C GLU A 75 -1.79 3.75 -16.08
N SER A 76 -0.92 2.83 -15.67
CA SER A 76 0.53 2.98 -15.84
C SER A 76 0.97 2.55 -17.23
N VAL A 77 1.79 3.37 -17.89
CA VAL A 77 2.43 3.00 -19.15
C VAL A 77 3.77 2.32 -18.83
N ASP A 78 3.84 1.01 -18.99
CA ASP A 78 5.05 0.22 -18.68
C ASP A 78 6.22 0.55 -19.60
N THR A 79 5.94 0.89 -20.87
CA THR A 79 6.94 1.26 -21.86
C THR A 79 6.33 2.19 -22.89
N SER A 80 7.00 3.32 -23.14
CA SER A 80 6.65 4.27 -24.19
C SER A 80 7.88 4.56 -25.04
N LEU A 81 7.74 4.47 -26.36
CA LEU A 81 8.80 4.76 -27.32
C LEU A 81 8.37 5.96 -28.17
N SER A 82 8.57 7.17 -27.65
CA SER A 82 8.15 8.41 -28.31
C SER A 82 8.96 9.60 -27.81
N HIS A 83 9.46 10.41 -28.74
CA HIS A 83 10.13 11.67 -28.39
C HIS A 83 9.19 12.67 -27.72
N ALA A 84 7.90 12.65 -28.05
CA ALA A 84 6.91 13.50 -27.40
C ALA A 84 6.73 13.11 -25.92
N SER A 85 6.77 11.80 -25.62
CA SER A 85 6.78 11.28 -24.25
C SER A 85 8.03 11.70 -23.48
N GLU A 86 9.21 11.57 -24.08
CA GLU A 86 10.47 12.01 -23.47
C GLU A 86 10.44 13.51 -23.15
N GLN A 87 9.90 14.34 -24.06
CA GLN A 87 9.77 15.78 -23.86
C GLN A 87 8.78 16.12 -22.74
N ALA A 88 7.63 15.45 -22.69
CA ALA A 88 6.63 15.66 -21.64
C ALA A 88 7.19 15.30 -20.25
N GLU A 89 7.94 14.20 -20.14
CA GLU A 89 8.62 13.83 -18.89
C GLU A 89 9.71 14.83 -18.50
N GLN A 90 10.56 15.28 -19.44
CA GLN A 90 11.62 16.26 -19.18
C GLN A 90 11.07 17.65 -18.82
N ALA A 91 9.91 18.01 -19.37
CA ALA A 91 9.28 19.30 -19.12
C ALA A 91 8.44 19.31 -17.82
N ALA A 92 8.07 18.13 -17.31
CA ALA A 92 7.39 18.01 -16.03
C ALA A 92 8.34 18.30 -14.85
N PRO A 93 7.87 19.01 -13.81
CA PRO A 93 8.71 19.35 -12.68
C PRO A 93 8.89 18.16 -11.74
N GLY A 94 10.13 17.69 -11.57
CA GLY A 94 10.49 16.66 -10.59
C GLY A 94 11.01 15.38 -11.23
N ASP A 95 11.06 14.30 -10.46
CA ASP A 95 11.37 12.95 -10.94
C ASP A 95 10.15 12.05 -10.71
N GLY A 96 9.76 11.31 -11.73
CA GLY A 96 8.56 10.48 -11.72
C GLY A 96 8.65 9.35 -10.71
N ALA A 97 9.85 8.91 -10.34
CA ALA A 97 10.04 7.94 -9.28
C ALA A 97 9.61 8.49 -7.90
N ASP A 98 9.66 9.81 -7.72
CA ASP A 98 9.27 10.49 -6.49
C ASP A 98 7.79 10.91 -6.51
N ALA A 99 7.18 10.98 -7.69
CA ALA A 99 5.81 11.43 -7.89
C ALA A 99 4.76 10.50 -7.26
N VAL A 100 3.97 11.07 -6.36
CA VAL A 100 2.89 10.39 -5.64
C VAL A 100 1.54 10.79 -6.25
N VAL A 101 0.85 9.80 -6.83
CA VAL A 101 -0.53 9.97 -7.30
C VAL A 101 -1.48 9.54 -6.18
N TRP A 102 -2.05 10.50 -5.45
CA TRP A 102 -2.78 10.22 -4.21
C TRP A 102 -3.99 9.33 -4.43
N ASP A 103 -4.76 9.59 -5.49
CA ASP A 103 -5.94 8.79 -5.82
C ASP A 103 -5.59 7.33 -6.14
N GLN A 104 -4.47 7.09 -6.82
CA GLN A 104 -3.98 5.74 -7.08
C GLN A 104 -3.56 5.04 -5.78
N VAL A 105 -2.80 5.74 -4.91
CA VAL A 105 -2.37 5.18 -3.61
C VAL A 105 -3.57 4.84 -2.72
N VAL A 106 -4.58 5.70 -2.67
CA VAL A 106 -5.82 5.46 -1.91
C VAL A 106 -6.61 4.30 -2.50
N ALA A 107 -6.76 4.23 -3.82
CA ALA A 107 -7.48 3.15 -4.49
C ALA A 107 -6.81 1.79 -4.27
N THR A 108 -5.48 1.71 -4.46
CA THR A 108 -4.70 0.49 -4.20
C THR A 108 -4.82 0.06 -2.74
N ALA A 109 -4.70 0.98 -1.79
CA ALA A 109 -4.85 0.65 -0.37
C ALA A 109 -6.28 0.22 0.01
N ASP A 110 -7.33 0.82 -0.59
CA ASP A 110 -8.71 0.37 -0.36
C ASP A 110 -8.91 -1.05 -0.88
N GLU A 111 -8.46 -1.34 -2.11
CA GLU A 111 -8.64 -2.64 -2.75
C GLU A 111 -7.84 -3.75 -2.04
N GLU A 112 -6.57 -3.51 -1.74
CA GLU A 112 -5.73 -4.50 -1.06
C GLU A 112 -6.08 -4.67 0.43
N SER A 113 -6.69 -3.67 1.06
CA SER A 113 -7.15 -3.80 2.45
C SER A 113 -8.49 -4.54 2.58
N ARG A 114 -9.05 -5.07 1.48
CA ARG A 114 -10.31 -5.80 1.52
C ARG A 114 -10.21 -7.16 2.17
N LEU A 115 -11.16 -7.44 3.06
CA LEU A 115 -11.31 -8.77 3.63
C LEU A 115 -11.79 -9.74 2.54
N THR A 116 -10.85 -10.50 1.99
CA THR A 116 -11.11 -11.55 1.00
C THR A 116 -10.74 -12.92 1.54
N LEU A 117 -11.24 -13.97 0.89
CA LEU A 117 -10.83 -15.35 1.19
C LEU A 117 -9.33 -15.54 0.94
N THR A 118 -8.82 -14.95 -0.14
CA THR A 118 -7.39 -14.98 -0.50
C THR A 118 -6.52 -14.33 0.57
N PHE A 119 -6.92 -13.16 1.09
CA PHE A 119 -6.24 -12.49 2.20
C PHE A 119 -6.19 -13.39 3.44
N CYS A 120 -7.31 -13.99 3.83
CA CYS A 120 -7.36 -14.89 4.98
C CYS A 120 -6.50 -16.15 4.76
N ALA A 121 -6.50 -16.70 3.55
CA ALA A 121 -5.71 -17.88 3.20
C ALA A 121 -4.21 -17.59 3.27
N PHE A 122 -3.72 -16.51 2.64
CA PHE A 122 -2.31 -16.13 2.70
C PHE A 122 -1.86 -15.85 4.13
N LEU A 123 -2.64 -15.07 4.90
CA LEU A 123 -2.30 -14.76 6.28
C LEU A 123 -2.27 -16.01 7.17
N THR A 124 -3.19 -16.96 6.94
CA THR A 124 -3.20 -18.25 7.64
C THR A 124 -1.97 -19.09 7.29
N ILE A 125 -1.63 -19.21 6.00
CA ILE A 125 -0.45 -19.97 5.56
C ILE A 125 0.83 -19.34 6.12
N ALA A 126 0.95 -18.01 6.07
CA ALA A 126 2.06 -17.26 6.65
C ALA A 126 2.22 -17.56 8.15
N THR A 127 1.10 -17.55 8.90
CA THR A 127 1.09 -17.85 10.34
C THR A 127 1.42 -19.32 10.64
N LEU A 128 0.94 -20.26 9.83
CA LEU A 128 1.27 -21.69 9.95
C LEU A 128 2.76 -21.94 9.68
N LEU A 129 3.32 -21.33 8.64
CA LEU A 129 4.76 -21.42 8.34
C LEU A 129 5.60 -20.83 9.47
N ALA A 130 5.20 -19.67 10.00
CA ALA A 130 5.88 -19.08 11.15
C ALA A 130 5.76 -19.96 12.40
N ALA A 131 4.63 -20.63 12.63
CA ALA A 131 4.48 -21.57 13.74
C ALA A 131 5.40 -22.79 13.58
N LEU A 132 5.45 -23.38 12.38
CA LEU A 132 6.38 -24.46 12.06
C LEU A 132 7.84 -24.01 12.21
N ALA A 133 8.17 -22.80 11.76
CA ALA A 133 9.49 -22.21 11.90
C ALA A 133 9.91 -22.08 13.37
N ILE A 134 8.98 -21.69 14.24
CA ILE A 134 9.22 -21.60 15.69
C ILE A 134 9.43 -22.99 16.31
N VAL A 135 8.62 -23.99 15.93
CA VAL A 135 8.73 -25.37 16.44
C VAL A 135 10.04 -26.03 15.97
N THR A 136 10.49 -25.72 14.76
CA THR A 136 11.71 -26.31 14.15
C THR A 136 12.96 -25.44 14.31
N ASP A 137 12.87 -24.32 15.03
CA ASP A 137 13.89 -23.28 15.14
C ASP A 137 14.55 -22.87 13.79
N SER A 138 13.75 -22.74 12.73
CA SER A 138 14.23 -22.46 11.38
C SER A 138 14.02 -21.00 10.96
N ALA A 139 15.10 -20.21 10.96
CA ALA A 139 15.06 -18.82 10.49
C ALA A 139 14.64 -18.70 9.01
N VAL A 140 14.97 -19.68 8.16
CA VAL A 140 14.62 -19.67 6.73
C VAL A 140 13.11 -19.82 6.54
N LEU A 141 12.48 -20.77 7.23
CA LEU A 141 11.02 -20.94 7.19
C LEU A 141 10.31 -19.71 7.76
N LEU A 142 10.90 -19.09 8.79
CA LEU A 142 10.36 -17.88 9.38
C LEU A 142 10.31 -16.73 8.38
N ILE A 143 11.43 -16.47 7.70
CA ILE A 143 11.52 -15.45 6.65
C ILE A 143 10.51 -15.74 5.53
N GLY A 144 10.36 -17.02 5.15
CA GLY A 144 9.34 -17.44 4.18
C GLY A 144 7.91 -17.09 4.61
N GLY A 145 7.57 -17.31 5.88
CA GLY A 145 6.28 -16.91 6.45
C GLY A 145 6.08 -15.39 6.47
N MET A 146 7.12 -14.63 6.84
CA MET A 146 7.08 -13.16 6.89
C MET A 146 6.83 -12.54 5.51
N VAL A 147 7.48 -13.05 4.46
CA VAL A 147 7.32 -12.54 3.07
C VAL A 147 5.91 -12.79 2.52
N MET A 148 5.21 -13.82 2.99
CA MET A 148 3.88 -14.18 2.52
C MET A 148 2.73 -13.41 3.21
N GLY A 149 3.02 -12.68 4.28
CA GLY A 149 2.03 -11.95 5.06
C GLY A 149 1.43 -10.76 4.28
N PRO A 150 0.09 -10.73 4.06
CA PRO A 150 -0.56 -9.61 3.37
C PRO A 150 -0.95 -8.46 4.32
N GLU A 151 -0.47 -8.44 5.56
CA GLU A 151 -0.96 -7.52 6.60
C GLU A 151 -0.57 -6.04 6.39
N PHE A 152 0.43 -5.78 5.54
CA PHE A 152 0.92 -4.42 5.34
C PHE A 152 -0.12 -3.53 4.64
N SER A 153 -0.84 -4.06 3.64
CA SER A 153 -1.82 -3.27 2.90
C SER A 153 -2.97 -2.75 3.77
N PRO A 154 -3.57 -3.54 4.67
CA PRO A 154 -4.47 -3.01 5.70
C PRO A 154 -3.83 -1.96 6.63
N LEU A 155 -2.57 -2.13 7.04
CA LEU A 155 -1.88 -1.13 7.88
C LEU A 155 -1.68 0.19 7.13
N ALA A 156 -1.30 0.13 5.85
CA ALA A 156 -1.19 1.29 4.98
C ALA A 156 -2.56 1.98 4.78
N GLY A 157 -3.63 1.20 4.58
CA GLY A 157 -4.99 1.69 4.50
C GLY A 157 -5.43 2.46 5.76
N ILE A 158 -5.09 1.95 6.96
CA ILE A 158 -5.34 2.67 8.22
C ILE A 158 -4.58 4.00 8.23
N ALA A 159 -3.29 4.01 7.90
CA ALA A 159 -2.48 5.23 7.88
C ALA A 159 -3.01 6.28 6.88
N LEU A 160 -3.37 5.84 5.66
CA LEU A 160 -3.98 6.70 4.63
C LEU A 160 -5.32 7.26 5.09
N GLY A 161 -6.17 6.42 5.68
CA GLY A 161 -7.45 6.82 6.24
C GLY A 161 -7.30 7.85 7.36
N VAL A 162 -6.26 7.75 8.20
CA VAL A 162 -5.94 8.74 9.23
C VAL A 162 -5.52 10.08 8.61
N VAL A 163 -4.62 10.06 7.63
CA VAL A 163 -4.09 11.28 6.97
C VAL A 163 -5.15 12.00 6.13
N HIS A 164 -6.06 11.25 5.50
CA HIS A 164 -7.13 11.78 4.66
C HIS A 164 -8.48 11.90 5.40
N ARG A 165 -8.53 11.56 6.69
CA ARG A 165 -9.74 11.57 7.54
C ARG A 165 -10.90 10.70 6.99
N HIS A 166 -10.58 9.65 6.24
CA HIS A 166 -11.57 8.77 5.63
C HIS A 166 -11.92 7.58 6.53
N ARG A 167 -12.94 7.74 7.39
CA ARG A 167 -13.33 6.73 8.39
C ARG A 167 -13.75 5.38 7.80
N GLY A 168 -14.26 5.35 6.57
CA GLY A 168 -14.66 4.12 5.87
C GLY A 168 -13.49 3.15 5.71
N ILE A 169 -12.41 3.60 5.05
CA ILE A 169 -11.14 2.88 4.88
C ILE A 169 -10.59 2.42 6.23
N ILE A 170 -10.46 3.31 7.22
CA ILE A 170 -9.95 2.93 8.56
C ILE A 170 -10.72 1.74 9.15
N ARG A 171 -12.05 1.81 9.13
CA ARG A 171 -12.92 0.76 9.69
C ARG A 171 -12.79 -0.54 8.91
N HIS A 172 -12.73 -0.46 7.58
CA HIS A 172 -12.61 -1.64 6.73
C HIS A 172 -11.25 -2.31 6.91
N SER A 173 -10.15 -1.57 6.83
CA SER A 173 -8.81 -2.09 7.00
C SER A 173 -8.58 -2.67 8.41
N LEU A 174 -9.08 -2.00 9.45
CA LEU A 174 -9.02 -2.53 10.82
C LEU A 174 -9.83 -3.84 10.97
N ARG A 175 -11.01 -3.91 10.35
CA ARG A 175 -11.82 -5.13 10.32
C ARG A 175 -11.11 -6.26 9.59
N SER A 176 -10.49 -5.97 8.44
CA SER A 176 -9.73 -6.97 7.67
C SER A 176 -8.58 -7.54 8.49
N LEU A 177 -7.81 -6.67 9.16
CA LEU A 177 -6.69 -7.08 10.01
C LEU A 177 -7.16 -7.92 11.20
N ALA A 178 -8.20 -7.46 11.91
CA ALA A 178 -8.74 -8.15 13.07
C ALA A 178 -9.34 -9.52 12.72
N VAL A 179 -10.16 -9.60 11.66
CA VAL A 179 -10.78 -10.86 11.22
C VAL A 179 -9.72 -11.80 10.65
N GLY A 180 -8.79 -11.29 9.83
CA GLY A 180 -7.71 -12.08 9.26
C GLY A 180 -6.84 -12.73 10.33
N PHE A 181 -6.34 -11.95 11.29
CA PHE A 181 -5.54 -12.50 12.39
C PHE A 181 -6.35 -13.44 13.28
N ALA A 182 -7.62 -13.16 13.54
CA ALA A 182 -8.47 -14.07 14.31
C ALA A 182 -8.63 -15.43 13.62
N VAL A 183 -8.93 -15.43 12.31
CA VAL A 183 -9.06 -16.66 11.51
C VAL A 183 -7.73 -17.41 11.47
N ALA A 184 -6.62 -16.71 11.17
CA ALA A 184 -5.29 -17.30 11.15
C ALA A 184 -4.94 -17.93 12.52
N THR A 185 -5.18 -17.21 13.61
CA THR A 185 -4.94 -17.69 14.98
C THR A 185 -5.74 -18.96 15.26
N VAL A 186 -7.05 -18.97 15.01
CA VAL A 186 -7.91 -20.14 15.28
C VAL A 186 -7.44 -21.37 14.51
N LEU A 187 -7.10 -21.20 13.23
CA LEU A 187 -6.61 -22.29 12.38
C LEU A 187 -5.22 -22.77 12.80
N THR A 188 -4.31 -21.85 13.16
CA THR A 188 -2.98 -22.20 13.66
C THR A 188 -3.02 -22.87 15.03
N VAL A 189 -3.89 -22.44 15.95
CA VAL A 189 -4.12 -23.13 17.22
C VAL A 189 -4.64 -24.56 16.96
N GLY A 190 -5.64 -24.71 16.08
CA GLY A 190 -6.15 -26.03 15.70
C GLY A 190 -5.06 -26.94 15.12
N PHE A 191 -4.22 -26.40 14.23
CA PHE A 191 -3.08 -27.11 13.66
C PHE A 191 -2.04 -27.52 14.73
N ALA A 192 -1.69 -26.61 15.64
CA ALA A 192 -0.76 -26.89 16.73
C ALA A 192 -1.28 -28.00 17.66
N LEU A 193 -2.58 -27.99 17.97
CA LEU A 193 -3.23 -29.05 18.74
C LEU A 193 -3.21 -30.41 18.00
N LEU A 194 -3.37 -30.41 16.68
CA LEU A 194 -3.25 -31.62 15.86
C LEU A 194 -1.82 -32.18 15.87
N LEU A 195 -0.80 -31.33 15.75
CA LEU A 195 0.60 -31.74 15.85
C LEU A 195 0.90 -32.36 17.22
N ARG A 196 0.38 -31.75 18.29
CA ARG A 196 0.48 -32.28 19.65
C ARG A 196 -0.22 -33.64 19.77
N TRP A 197 -1.41 -33.78 19.19
CA TRP A 197 -2.16 -35.04 19.21
C TRP A 197 -1.42 -36.18 18.48
N TRP A 198 -0.73 -35.86 17.37
CA TRP A 198 0.10 -36.83 16.63
C TRP A 198 1.46 -37.10 17.28
N GLY A 199 1.82 -36.39 18.35
CA GLY A 199 3.13 -36.48 19.00
C GLY A 199 4.28 -35.90 18.19
N TRP A 200 4.00 -35.01 17.23
CA TRP A 200 5.01 -34.35 16.39
C TRP A 200 5.56 -33.07 17.01
N ALA A 201 4.89 -32.52 18.01
CA ALA A 201 5.33 -31.36 18.76
C ALA A 201 4.94 -31.52 20.24
N ASP A 202 5.92 -31.41 21.14
CA ASP A 202 5.70 -31.44 22.58
C ASP A 202 5.92 -30.05 23.21
N VAL A 203 5.42 -29.85 24.43
CA VAL A 203 5.65 -28.64 25.24
C VAL A 203 7.16 -28.38 25.40
N GLY A 204 7.97 -29.44 25.42
CA GLY A 204 9.44 -29.34 25.45
C GLY A 204 10.05 -28.64 24.24
N ASP A 205 9.48 -28.79 23.04
CA ASP A 205 9.97 -28.13 21.82
C ASP A 205 9.72 -26.61 21.86
N LEU A 206 8.69 -26.19 22.59
CA LEU A 206 8.44 -24.77 22.87
C LEU A 206 9.28 -24.25 24.03
N LEU A 207 9.56 -25.05 25.06
CA LEU A 207 10.38 -24.61 26.19
C LEU A 207 11.89 -24.69 25.91
N ALA A 208 12.31 -25.34 24.82
CA ALA A 208 13.70 -25.43 24.41
C ALA A 208 14.33 -24.06 24.13
N GLU A 209 15.64 -23.97 24.29
CA GLU A 209 16.39 -22.80 23.83
C GLU A 209 16.22 -22.66 22.32
N ARG A 210 15.69 -21.51 21.89
CA ARG A 210 15.43 -21.16 20.49
C ARG A 210 16.42 -20.06 20.06
N PRO A 211 17.71 -20.38 19.80
CA PRO A 211 18.70 -19.38 19.45
C PRO A 211 18.41 -18.70 18.11
N ALA A 212 17.78 -19.38 17.15
CA ALA A 212 17.49 -18.79 15.84
C ALA A 212 16.17 -18.00 15.81
N THR A 213 15.17 -18.37 16.61
CA THR A 213 13.82 -17.77 16.59
C THR A 213 13.41 -17.05 17.88
N GLY A 214 14.22 -17.12 18.94
CA GLY A 214 13.90 -16.56 20.26
C GLY A 214 13.84 -15.03 20.34
N PHE A 215 14.32 -14.31 19.31
CA PHE A 215 14.16 -12.86 19.22
C PHE A 215 12.69 -12.44 19.01
N ILE A 216 11.83 -13.36 18.58
CA ILE A 216 10.40 -13.10 18.32
C ILE A 216 9.58 -13.10 19.61
N THR A 217 9.93 -14.00 20.55
CA THR A 217 9.19 -14.21 21.81
C THR A 217 9.71 -13.34 22.96
N ARG A 218 10.83 -12.64 22.75
CA ARG A 218 11.39 -11.68 23.71
C ARG A 218 11.24 -10.27 23.14
N PRO A 219 10.28 -9.48 23.63
CA PRO A 219 10.17 -8.08 23.24
C PRO A 219 11.48 -7.37 23.57
N ASP A 220 12.23 -7.02 22.54
CA ASP A 220 13.48 -6.26 22.68
C ASP A 220 13.19 -4.79 22.39
N ARG A 221 13.92 -3.89 23.04
CA ARG A 221 13.84 -2.43 22.82
C ARG A 221 14.05 -2.06 21.35
N TRP A 222 14.72 -2.92 20.58
CA TRP A 222 14.96 -2.75 19.15
C TRP A 222 13.73 -2.99 18.27
N SER A 223 12.69 -3.62 18.80
CA SER A 223 11.45 -3.92 18.04
C SER A 223 10.79 -2.66 17.51
N PHE A 224 10.70 -1.61 18.34
CA PHE A 224 10.08 -0.35 17.93
C PHE A 224 10.87 0.39 16.84
N PRO A 225 12.19 0.64 16.98
CA PRO A 225 12.99 1.25 15.90
C PRO A 225 12.92 0.47 14.58
N VAL A 226 12.99 -0.86 14.64
CA VAL A 226 12.89 -1.71 13.44
C VAL A 226 11.52 -1.57 12.79
N ALA A 227 10.44 -1.70 13.57
CA ALA A 227 9.08 -1.52 13.08
C ALA A 227 8.84 -0.12 12.49
N PHE A 228 9.43 0.92 13.10
CA PHE A 228 9.35 2.28 12.62
C PHE A 228 10.05 2.45 11.27
N ILE A 229 11.31 2.00 11.14
CA ILE A 229 12.07 2.10 9.89
C ILE A 229 11.40 1.27 8.78
N ALA A 230 10.93 0.06 9.11
CA ALA A 230 10.17 -0.78 8.19
C ALA A 230 8.87 -0.09 7.74
N GLY A 231 8.14 0.57 8.64
CA GLY A 231 6.95 1.35 8.30
C GLY A 231 7.25 2.52 7.36
N VAL A 232 8.37 3.23 7.55
CA VAL A 232 8.83 4.27 6.63
C VAL A 232 9.12 3.69 5.25
N ALA A 233 9.94 2.63 5.20
CA ALA A 233 10.33 1.98 3.95
C ALA A 233 9.11 1.42 3.19
N GLY A 234 8.19 0.77 3.91
CA GLY A 234 6.97 0.22 3.33
C GLY A 234 6.04 1.28 2.77
N MET A 235 5.86 2.41 3.47
CA MET A 235 5.06 3.50 2.92
C MET A 235 5.70 4.18 1.72
N LEU A 236 7.02 4.39 1.74
CA LEU A 236 7.73 4.93 0.58
C LEU A 236 7.61 3.99 -0.62
N ALA A 237 7.75 2.67 -0.41
CA ALA A 237 7.57 1.64 -1.44
C ALA A 237 6.17 1.70 -2.06
N LEU A 238 5.13 1.76 -1.23
CA LEU A 238 3.73 1.87 -1.64
C LEU A 238 3.50 3.14 -2.47
N THR A 239 4.13 4.26 -2.12
CA THR A 239 3.96 5.53 -2.83
C THR A 239 4.80 5.67 -4.09
N SER A 240 5.90 4.93 -4.23
CA SER A 240 6.94 5.14 -5.27
C SER A 240 6.85 4.23 -6.50
N SER A 241 5.70 3.60 -6.78
CA SER A 241 5.55 2.61 -7.88
C SER A 241 6.53 1.42 -7.84
N LYS A 242 7.28 1.26 -6.74
CA LYS A 242 8.30 0.21 -6.57
C LYS A 242 7.77 -0.90 -5.67
N SER A 243 6.72 -1.59 -6.11
CA SER A 243 6.09 -2.68 -5.36
C SER A 243 7.06 -3.81 -5.01
N ALA A 244 8.10 -4.06 -5.82
CA ALA A 244 9.13 -5.06 -5.55
C ALA A 244 9.94 -4.78 -4.26
N SER A 245 10.00 -3.53 -3.79
CA SER A 245 10.74 -3.17 -2.57
C SER A 245 9.99 -3.53 -1.27
N LEU A 246 8.70 -3.87 -1.35
CA LEU A 246 7.90 -4.26 -0.18
C LEU A 246 8.33 -5.61 0.41
N VAL A 247 8.89 -6.50 -0.41
CA VAL A 247 9.34 -7.83 0.04
C VAL A 247 10.39 -7.73 1.17
N GLY A 248 11.35 -6.81 1.05
CA GLY A 248 12.38 -6.61 2.09
C GLY A 248 11.83 -6.01 3.40
N VAL A 249 10.77 -5.21 3.29
CA VAL A 249 10.06 -4.64 4.45
C VAL A 249 9.37 -5.75 5.24
N PHE A 250 8.74 -6.70 4.54
CA PHE A 250 8.04 -7.82 5.19
C PHE A 250 8.97 -8.71 6.00
N ILE A 251 10.21 -8.93 5.53
CA ILE A 251 11.24 -9.68 6.26
C ILE A 251 11.63 -9.00 7.59
N SER A 252 11.50 -7.69 7.69
CA SER A 252 11.92 -6.93 8.87
C SER A 252 10.86 -6.87 9.96
N VAL A 253 9.60 -7.18 9.64
CA VAL A 253 8.45 -6.96 10.52
C VAL A 253 8.00 -8.26 11.17
N THR A 254 7.94 -8.28 12.50
CA THR A 254 7.63 -9.50 13.28
C THR A 254 6.15 -9.69 13.61
N THR A 255 5.23 -9.14 12.80
CA THR A 255 3.77 -9.22 13.03
C THR A 255 3.24 -10.65 12.89
N VAL A 256 3.44 -11.30 11.73
CA VAL A 256 3.08 -12.72 11.53
C VAL A 256 3.78 -13.65 12.52
N PRO A 257 5.11 -13.55 12.75
CA PRO A 257 5.78 -14.31 13.79
C PRO A 257 5.19 -14.14 15.20
N ALA A 258 4.81 -12.92 15.59
CA ALA A 258 4.19 -12.67 16.88
C ALA A 258 2.82 -13.37 17.00
N VAL A 259 2.00 -13.36 15.94
CA VAL A 259 0.70 -14.06 15.93
C VAL A 259 0.89 -15.59 15.97
N ALA A 260 1.89 -16.11 15.28
CA ALA A 260 2.23 -17.53 15.34
C ALA A 260 2.69 -17.96 16.74
N ALA A 261 3.58 -17.17 17.37
CA ALA A 261 4.02 -17.40 18.74
C ALA A 261 2.86 -17.32 19.74
N PHE A 262 1.95 -16.34 19.59
CA PHE A 262 0.72 -16.26 20.38
C PHE A 262 -0.15 -17.51 20.20
N SER A 263 -0.35 -17.96 18.95
CA SER A 263 -1.16 -19.14 18.64
C SER A 263 -0.58 -20.42 19.26
N LEU A 264 0.75 -20.59 19.21
CA LEU A 264 1.44 -21.70 19.88
C LEU A 264 1.31 -21.61 21.40
N GLY A 265 1.53 -20.43 22.00
CA GLY A 265 1.35 -20.23 23.43
C GLY A 265 -0.05 -20.59 23.91
N VAL A 266 -1.09 -20.21 23.16
CA VAL A 266 -2.48 -20.59 23.44
C VAL A 266 -2.70 -22.11 23.32
N ALA A 267 -2.16 -22.74 22.28
CA ALA A 267 -2.34 -24.18 22.04
C ALA A 267 -1.66 -25.06 23.12
N PHE A 268 -0.52 -24.61 23.66
CA PHE A 268 0.26 -25.37 24.64
C PHE A 268 0.10 -24.86 26.09
N GLY A 269 -0.66 -23.80 26.32
CA GLY A 269 -0.98 -23.26 27.64
C GLY A 269 0.09 -22.33 28.25
N ASP A 270 1.02 -21.83 27.44
CA ASP A 270 2.00 -20.82 27.85
C ASP A 270 1.41 -19.41 27.71
N TRP A 271 0.70 -19.00 28.76
CA TRP A 271 0.08 -17.67 28.82
C TRP A 271 1.11 -16.53 28.92
N ALA A 272 2.31 -16.80 29.43
CA ALA A 272 3.35 -15.79 29.60
C ALA A 272 4.01 -15.45 28.25
N ASP A 273 4.33 -16.46 27.44
CA ASP A 273 4.76 -16.23 26.04
C ASP A 273 3.65 -15.58 25.23
N SER A 274 2.40 -16.05 25.37
CA SER A 274 1.24 -15.47 24.67
C SER A 274 1.09 -13.97 24.94
N ALA A 275 1.17 -13.55 26.21
CA ALA A 275 1.07 -12.14 26.58
C ALA A 275 2.22 -11.30 26.00
N ARG A 276 3.46 -11.82 26.01
CA ARG A 276 4.61 -11.16 25.40
C ARG A 276 4.47 -11.00 23.89
N SER A 277 3.96 -12.03 23.20
CA SER A 277 3.71 -11.98 21.76
C SER A 277 2.63 -10.96 21.37
N VAL A 278 1.56 -10.84 22.16
CA VAL A 278 0.54 -9.79 21.95
C VAL A 278 1.12 -8.40 22.16
N LEU A 279 1.96 -8.20 23.18
CA LEU A 279 2.64 -6.94 23.40
C LEU A 279 3.57 -6.59 22.23
N GLN A 280 4.36 -7.56 21.76
CA GLN A 280 5.24 -7.40 20.59
C GLN A 280 4.44 -7.01 19.34
N LEU A 281 3.32 -7.69 19.09
CA LEU A 281 2.41 -7.38 18.00
C LEU A 281 1.90 -5.93 18.08
N GLY A 282 1.47 -5.50 19.27
CA GLY A 282 1.01 -4.13 19.51
C GLY A 282 2.09 -3.08 19.26
N ILE A 283 3.32 -3.31 19.73
CA ILE A 283 4.47 -2.42 19.52
C ILE A 283 4.78 -2.30 18.03
N ASN A 284 4.83 -3.42 17.32
CA ASN A 284 5.12 -3.43 15.88
C ASN A 284 4.06 -2.69 15.08
N VAL A 285 2.78 -3.01 15.30
CA VAL A 285 1.66 -2.36 14.61
C VAL A 285 1.66 -0.86 14.91
N ALA A 286 1.84 -0.45 16.17
CA ALA A 286 1.90 0.97 16.52
C ALA A 286 3.10 1.69 15.88
N GLY A 287 4.29 1.07 15.89
CA GLY A 287 5.50 1.60 15.27
C GLY A 287 5.34 1.80 13.76
N ILE A 288 4.79 0.79 13.07
CA ILE A 288 4.53 0.84 11.63
C ILE A 288 3.48 1.93 11.31
N LEU A 289 2.37 1.97 12.04
CA LEU A 289 1.32 2.96 11.81
C LEU A 289 1.81 4.39 12.05
N LEU A 290 2.56 4.61 13.14
CA LEU A 290 3.14 5.92 13.43
C LEU A 290 4.10 6.35 12.32
N ALA A 291 5.03 5.47 11.92
CA ALA A 291 5.96 5.73 10.82
C ALA A 291 5.22 6.03 9.53
N ALA A 292 4.23 5.21 9.19
CA ALA A 292 3.44 5.36 7.97
C ALA A 292 2.71 6.71 7.92
N VAL A 293 2.03 7.09 9.01
CA VAL A 293 1.35 8.39 9.12
C VAL A 293 2.34 9.54 9.00
N LEU A 294 3.49 9.47 9.70
CA LEU A 294 4.50 10.54 9.62
C LEU A 294 5.08 10.67 8.20
N THR A 295 5.43 9.57 7.56
CA THR A 295 5.91 9.56 6.17
C THR A 295 4.89 10.19 5.23
N LEU A 296 3.61 9.81 5.34
CA LEU A 296 2.54 10.38 4.53
C LEU A 296 2.34 11.88 4.78
N LEU A 297 2.43 12.33 6.04
CA LEU A 297 2.35 13.75 6.38
C LEU A 297 3.53 14.55 5.81
N VAL A 298 4.74 13.98 5.87
CA VAL A 298 5.94 14.59 5.27
C VAL A 298 5.79 14.68 3.76
N LEU A 299 5.43 13.59 3.09
CA LEU A 299 5.17 13.58 1.65
C LEU A 299 4.12 14.63 1.28
N LYS A 300 2.97 14.63 1.95
CA LYS A 300 1.91 15.62 1.71
C LYS A 300 2.38 17.06 1.92
N ALA A 301 3.24 17.32 2.90
CA ALA A 301 3.79 18.65 3.15
C ALA A 301 4.82 19.09 2.11
N VAL A 302 5.66 18.17 1.63
CA VAL A 302 6.65 18.41 0.58
C VAL A 302 5.94 18.69 -0.74
N TRP A 303 5.00 17.83 -1.14
CA TRP A 303 4.26 17.98 -2.40
C TRP A 303 3.34 19.20 -2.42
N ARG A 304 2.78 19.63 -1.27
CA ARG A 304 2.06 20.92 -1.18
C ARG A 304 2.95 22.15 -1.36
N ARG A 305 4.24 22.03 -1.08
CA ARG A 305 5.22 23.12 -1.19
C ARG A 305 5.98 23.10 -2.51
N ALA A 306 5.91 22.00 -3.26
CA ALA A 306 6.47 21.93 -4.60
C ALA A 306 5.86 23.06 -5.45
N PRO A 307 6.69 23.86 -6.15
CA PRO A 307 6.20 24.96 -6.95
C PRO A 307 5.15 24.48 -7.94
N ARG A 308 3.96 25.08 -7.88
CA ARG A 308 2.94 25.04 -8.95
C ARG A 308 3.46 25.83 -10.14
N THR A 309 4.53 25.36 -10.79
CA THR A 309 5.07 26.02 -11.97
C THR A 309 4.18 25.69 -13.16
N LEU A 310 3.07 26.41 -13.25
CA LEU A 310 2.50 26.77 -14.54
C LEU A 310 3.59 27.53 -15.32
N PRO A 311 3.90 27.16 -16.57
CA PRO A 311 4.82 27.93 -17.37
C PRO A 311 4.27 29.34 -17.63
N ARG A 312 5.03 30.35 -17.22
CA ARG A 312 4.95 31.69 -17.82
C ARG A 312 5.47 31.59 -19.25
N ARG A 313 4.58 31.49 -20.24
CA ARG A 313 4.89 31.92 -21.61
C ARG A 313 3.68 32.55 -22.29
N LEU A 314 3.34 33.79 -21.91
CA LEU A 314 2.57 34.74 -22.74
C LEU A 314 2.85 36.23 -22.38
N THR A 315 4.01 36.57 -21.81
CA THR A 315 4.37 37.98 -21.54
C THR A 315 5.42 38.59 -22.46
N ASP A 316 6.01 37.82 -23.39
CA ASP A 316 6.90 38.39 -24.41
C ASP A 316 6.40 38.01 -25.81
N ALA A 317 5.32 38.67 -26.24
CA ALA A 317 5.08 38.87 -27.67
C ALA A 317 5.98 40.04 -28.11
N PRO A 318 6.83 39.88 -29.15
CA PRO A 318 7.54 41.01 -29.72
C PRO A 318 6.52 42.00 -30.30
N ARG A 319 6.67 43.27 -29.93
CA ARG A 319 5.95 44.40 -30.54
C ARG A 319 6.39 44.61 -31.99
#